data_AF-A0A5M9ML36-F1
#
_entry.id   AF-A0A5M9ML36-F1
#
_cell.length_a   1.000
_cell.length_b   1.000
_cell.length_c   1.000
_cell.angle_alpha   90.00
_cell.angle_beta   90.00
_cell.angle_gamma   90.00
#
_symmetry.space_group_name_H-M   'P 1'
#
loop_
_entity.id
_entity.type
_entity.pdbx_description
1 polymer ?
#
loop_
_entity_poly.entity_id
_entity_poly.type
_entity_poly.pdbx_seq_one_letter_code
_entity_poly.pdbx_strand_id
1 'polypeptide(L)'
;MTFSSIPLIDWQALHSDTKPEALAQLRDAIFQVGFLYLTNHGLEDLIRRAHAHLPELFDLSDEVKQSVNMIHSPSFVGYTCLGAETTASRTDWREQYDFGSPGMKKWALEDPIWQRLEGESQYPTEHTKDLVEEYIQSSASLARQFVRAVAECLSLPTSTFDSFLGNMDRLKFIKYPPVAPGSQGVGPHKDSTGLFTFLAQDDTGGLQVLNKNGEWIDAPPIPGTLVVNIQQGFEAITGGICTATTHRVVAPISRTRYSIPFFMGVRMDLTLPQLEESAAHIVQRIPASDDRKKRAVDVPSEFLSPLYSCFGEAYLRNRIISHPDVGKKWYPELYERYSK
;
A
#
# COMPACT_ATOMS: atom_id res chain seq x y z
N MET A 1 -13.71 -15.58 -15.88
CA MET A 1 -13.97 -14.44 -16.78
C MET A 1 -13.03 -13.32 -16.36
N THR A 2 -12.53 -12.47 -17.26
CA THR A 2 -11.72 -11.32 -16.82
C THR A 2 -12.62 -10.15 -16.44
N PHE A 3 -12.21 -9.36 -15.45
CA PHE A 3 -12.98 -8.19 -15.04
C PHE A 3 -12.80 -7.03 -16.04
N SER A 4 -13.86 -6.24 -16.20
CA SER A 4 -13.90 -5.00 -16.99
C SER A 4 -14.25 -3.77 -16.14
N SER A 5 -14.55 -3.97 -14.85
CA SER A 5 -14.81 -2.93 -13.86
C SER A 5 -14.38 -3.41 -12.48
N ILE A 6 -14.14 -2.45 -11.57
CA ILE A 6 -13.77 -2.72 -10.18
C ILE A 6 -15.07 -2.76 -9.34
N PRO A 7 -15.31 -3.83 -8.56
CA PRO A 7 -16.53 -3.96 -7.74
C PRO A 7 -16.65 -2.89 -6.66
N LEU A 8 -17.88 -2.49 -6.34
CA LEU A 8 -18.21 -1.59 -5.22
C LEU A 8 -18.81 -2.41 -4.07
N ILE A 9 -18.26 -2.27 -2.87
CA ILE A 9 -18.66 -2.98 -1.66
C ILE A 9 -19.09 -1.95 -0.61
N ASP A 10 -20.27 -2.16 -0.03
CA ASP A 10 -20.77 -1.36 1.10
C ASP A 10 -20.23 -1.94 2.42
N TRP A 11 -19.43 -1.14 3.14
CA TRP A 11 -18.85 -1.55 4.42
C TRP A 11 -19.90 -1.77 5.52
N GLN A 12 -20.99 -0.98 5.53
CA GLN A 12 -22.05 -1.14 6.52
C GLN A 12 -22.88 -2.40 6.26
N ALA A 13 -23.00 -2.81 5.00
CA ALA A 13 -23.71 -4.04 4.65
C ALA A 13 -23.09 -5.28 5.31
N LEU A 14 -21.75 -5.30 5.49
CA LEU A 14 -21.03 -6.37 6.20
C LEU A 14 -21.34 -6.46 7.70
N HIS A 15 -22.05 -5.48 8.25
CA HIS A 15 -22.43 -5.38 9.66
C HIS A 15 -23.95 -5.37 9.85
N SER A 16 -24.70 -5.76 8.82
CA SER A 16 -26.17 -5.72 8.79
C SER A 16 -26.77 -7.08 8.45
N ASP A 17 -28.10 -7.15 8.32
CA ASP A 17 -28.81 -8.37 7.92
C ASP A 17 -28.46 -8.83 6.48
N THR A 18 -27.92 -7.95 5.63
CA THR A 18 -27.45 -8.27 4.27
C THR A 18 -25.98 -8.68 4.20
N LYS A 19 -25.39 -9.04 5.35
CA LYS A 19 -24.00 -9.49 5.45
C LYS A 19 -23.67 -10.66 4.52
N PRO A 20 -24.51 -11.71 4.36
CA PRO A 20 -24.20 -12.84 3.48
C PRO A 20 -23.96 -12.42 2.01
N GLU A 21 -24.80 -11.54 1.48
CA GLU A 21 -24.67 -11.01 0.12
C GLU A 21 -23.42 -10.13 -0.01
N ALA A 22 -23.16 -9.27 0.97
CA ALA A 22 -21.98 -8.41 0.99
C ALA A 22 -20.67 -9.23 1.08
N LEU A 23 -20.65 -10.32 1.85
CA LEU A 23 -19.52 -11.25 1.90
C LEU A 23 -19.30 -11.97 0.56
N ALA A 24 -20.37 -12.34 -0.15
CA ALA A 24 -20.26 -12.93 -1.48
C ALA A 24 -19.66 -11.94 -2.50
N GLN A 25 -20.10 -10.68 -2.48
CA GLN A 25 -19.53 -9.63 -3.32
C GLN A 25 -18.05 -9.35 -2.99
N LEU A 26 -17.72 -9.26 -1.69
CA LEU A 26 -16.35 -9.08 -1.23
C LEU A 26 -15.47 -10.25 -1.68
N ARG A 27 -15.98 -11.48 -1.55
CA ARG A 27 -15.29 -12.69 -2.00
C ARG A 27 -14.97 -12.63 -3.49
N ASP A 28 -15.93 -12.26 -4.33
CA ASP A 28 -15.71 -12.12 -5.77
C ASP A 28 -14.66 -11.07 -6.09
N ALA A 29 -14.69 -9.92 -5.40
CA ALA A 29 -13.67 -8.88 -5.56
C ALA A 29 -12.26 -9.37 -5.18
N ILE A 30 -12.12 -10.08 -4.05
CA ILE A 30 -10.84 -10.61 -3.55
C ILE A 30 -10.27 -11.68 -4.51
N PHE A 31 -11.08 -12.62 -4.99
CA PHE A 31 -10.60 -13.71 -5.85
C PHE A 31 -10.39 -13.31 -7.31
N GLN A 32 -11.31 -12.54 -7.88
CA GLN A 32 -11.33 -12.31 -9.33
C GLN A 32 -10.55 -11.05 -9.73
N VAL A 33 -10.53 -10.04 -8.85
CA VAL A 33 -10.04 -8.70 -9.19
C VAL A 33 -8.79 -8.35 -8.39
N GLY A 34 -8.79 -8.58 -7.07
CA GLY A 34 -7.76 -8.08 -6.15
C GLY A 34 -7.84 -6.57 -5.88
N PHE A 35 -8.93 -5.94 -6.34
CA PHE A 35 -9.28 -4.53 -6.15
C PHE A 35 -10.79 -4.42 -5.89
N LEU A 36 -11.20 -3.43 -5.09
CA LEU A 36 -12.59 -3.02 -4.90
C LEU A 36 -12.65 -1.52 -4.54
N TYR A 37 -13.82 -0.92 -4.71
CA TYR A 37 -14.21 0.29 -3.99
C TYR A 37 -14.92 -0.10 -2.70
N LEU A 38 -14.60 0.59 -1.62
CA LEU A 38 -15.27 0.46 -0.33
C LEU A 38 -16.02 1.76 -0.04
N THR A 39 -17.32 1.69 0.23
CA THR A 39 -18.17 2.85 0.59
C THR A 39 -18.74 2.70 2.00
N ASN A 40 -19.28 3.79 2.56
CA ASN A 40 -19.84 3.86 3.91
C ASN A 40 -18.87 3.38 5.00
N HIS A 41 -17.58 3.63 4.79
CA HIS A 41 -16.50 3.13 5.65
C HIS A 41 -16.25 4.03 6.88
N GLY A 42 -16.88 5.20 6.95
CA GLY A 42 -16.86 6.08 8.12
C GLY A 42 -15.64 7.03 8.20
N LEU A 43 -14.82 7.09 7.14
CA LEU A 43 -13.66 8.00 7.06
C LEU A 43 -13.88 9.15 6.08
N GLU A 44 -15.09 9.32 5.56
CA GLU A 44 -15.41 10.25 4.47
C GLU A 44 -15.08 11.71 4.85
N ASP A 45 -15.38 12.12 6.08
CA ASP A 45 -15.03 13.47 6.57
C ASP A 45 -13.51 13.66 6.72
N LEU A 46 -12.82 12.67 7.28
CA LEU A 46 -11.37 12.70 7.46
C LEU A 46 -10.63 12.76 6.12
N ILE A 47 -11.06 11.97 5.14
CA ILE A 47 -10.56 11.99 3.77
C ILE A 47 -10.77 13.37 3.14
N ARG A 48 -11.98 13.95 3.29
CA ARG A 48 -12.30 15.28 2.76
C ARG A 48 -11.40 16.35 3.37
N ARG A 49 -11.22 16.34 4.70
CA ARG A 49 -10.30 17.26 5.40
C ARG A 49 -8.87 17.08 4.93
N ALA A 50 -8.41 15.84 4.81
CA ALA A 50 -7.05 15.56 4.38
C ALA A 50 -6.79 16.04 2.94
N HIS A 51 -7.69 15.74 1.99
CA HIS A 51 -7.57 16.26 0.62
C HIS A 51 -7.62 17.80 0.55
N ALA A 52 -8.42 18.45 1.39
CA ALA A 52 -8.48 19.91 1.45
C ALA A 52 -7.17 20.55 1.97
N HIS A 53 -6.41 19.83 2.79
CA HIS A 53 -5.10 20.27 3.31
C HIS A 53 -3.96 20.12 2.28
N LEU A 54 -4.06 19.16 1.35
CA LEU A 54 -2.96 18.84 0.43
C LEU A 54 -2.46 20.03 -0.41
N PRO A 55 -3.30 20.89 -0.99
CA PRO A 55 -2.81 22.06 -1.73
C PRO A 55 -1.90 22.96 -0.89
N GLU A 56 -2.30 23.30 0.33
CA GLU A 56 -1.51 24.13 1.24
C GLU A 56 -0.19 23.43 1.63
N LEU A 57 -0.27 22.15 1.99
CA LEU A 57 0.90 21.35 2.35
C LEU A 57 1.96 21.29 1.22
N PHE A 58 1.50 21.16 -0.03
CA PHE A 58 2.39 21.08 -1.19
C PHE A 58 2.79 22.46 -1.75
N ASP A 59 2.23 23.55 -1.23
CA ASP A 59 2.64 24.94 -1.54
C ASP A 59 3.58 25.55 -0.49
N LEU A 60 3.90 24.80 0.58
CA LEU A 60 4.95 25.18 1.53
C LEU A 60 6.27 25.51 0.82
N SER A 61 7.09 26.38 1.41
CA SER A 61 8.38 26.75 0.83
C SER A 61 9.31 25.54 0.71
N ASP A 62 10.19 25.57 -0.29
CA ASP A 62 11.19 24.51 -0.46
C ASP A 62 12.03 24.32 0.80
N GLU A 63 12.34 25.38 1.54
CA GLU A 63 13.06 25.29 2.81
C GLU A 63 12.34 24.38 3.82
N VAL A 64 11.02 24.54 3.99
CA VAL A 64 10.21 23.71 4.90
C VAL A 64 10.10 22.28 4.38
N LYS A 65 9.92 22.09 3.07
CA LYS A 65 9.87 20.74 2.48
C LYS A 65 11.20 20.00 2.67
N GLN A 66 12.31 20.69 2.44
CA GLN A 66 13.65 20.13 2.58
C GLN A 66 14.02 19.85 4.03
N SER A 67 13.54 20.64 5.01
CA SER A 67 13.80 20.38 6.43
C SER A 67 13.23 19.03 6.92
N VAL A 68 12.25 18.47 6.20
CA VAL A 68 11.65 17.16 6.47
C VAL A 68 11.93 16.14 5.37
N ASN A 69 12.97 16.36 4.55
CA ASN A 69 13.34 15.45 3.47
C ASN A 69 13.63 14.02 4.00
N MET A 70 13.16 13.01 3.27
CA MET A 70 13.34 11.60 3.59
C MET A 70 14.81 11.21 3.82
N ILE A 71 15.76 11.89 3.17
CA ILE A 71 17.20 11.69 3.39
C ILE A 71 17.63 11.91 4.84
N HIS A 72 16.85 12.61 5.65
CA HIS A 72 17.11 12.81 7.08
C HIS A 72 16.58 11.68 7.98
N SER A 73 15.87 10.70 7.42
CA SER A 73 15.30 9.58 8.17
C SER A 73 15.88 8.23 7.75
N PRO A 74 16.49 7.45 8.66
CA PRO A 74 16.86 6.06 8.37
C PRO A 74 15.63 5.15 8.14
N SER A 75 14.43 5.61 8.52
CA SER A 75 13.18 4.85 8.44
C SER A 75 12.42 5.05 7.13
N PHE A 76 13.01 5.79 6.18
CA PHE A 76 12.40 6.09 4.87
C PHE A 76 11.04 6.78 4.99
N VAL A 77 10.95 7.75 5.90
CA VAL A 77 9.78 8.65 6.08
C VAL A 77 10.22 10.10 5.94
N GLY A 78 9.35 10.94 5.40
CA GLY A 78 9.62 12.35 5.09
C GLY A 78 9.27 12.71 3.65
N TYR A 79 9.73 13.88 3.23
CA TYR A 79 9.45 14.45 1.93
C TYR A 79 10.36 13.90 0.82
N THR A 80 9.78 13.63 -0.34
CA THR A 80 10.46 13.24 -1.58
C THR A 80 10.05 14.21 -2.68
N CYS A 81 11.05 14.84 -3.31
CA CYS A 81 10.82 15.86 -4.33
C CYS A 81 10.29 15.26 -5.66
N LEU A 82 9.72 16.14 -6.49
CA LEU A 82 9.13 15.77 -7.76
C LEU A 82 10.12 15.00 -8.66
N GLY A 83 9.73 13.80 -9.09
CA GLY A 83 10.51 13.01 -10.04
C GLY A 83 11.74 12.31 -9.43
N ALA A 84 11.85 12.27 -8.10
CA ALA A 84 12.97 11.59 -7.43
C ALA A 84 12.85 10.06 -7.44
N GLU A 85 11.65 9.51 -7.60
CA GLU A 85 11.41 8.07 -7.63
C GLU A 85 11.32 7.52 -9.06
N THR A 86 11.68 6.23 -9.20
CA THR A 86 11.57 5.51 -10.46
C THR A 86 10.86 4.18 -10.26
N THR A 87 9.92 3.88 -11.15
CA THR A 87 9.23 2.58 -11.22
C THR A 87 9.36 2.04 -12.63
N ALA A 88 9.69 0.75 -12.75
CA ALA A 88 9.94 0.08 -14.04
C ALA A 88 10.94 0.85 -14.93
N SER A 89 12.03 1.34 -14.33
CA SER A 89 13.12 2.08 -14.99
C SER A 89 12.72 3.41 -15.64
N ARG A 90 11.59 3.98 -15.24
CA ARG A 90 11.10 5.28 -15.69
C ARG A 90 10.81 6.17 -14.48
N THR A 91 10.95 7.48 -14.65
CA THR A 91 10.67 8.47 -13.60
C THR A 91 9.17 8.56 -13.31
N ASP A 92 8.82 8.54 -12.02
CA ASP A 92 7.47 8.77 -11.52
C ASP A 92 7.23 10.27 -11.34
N TRP A 93 6.29 10.85 -12.08
CA TRP A 93 5.95 12.27 -12.00
C TRP A 93 5.06 12.57 -10.79
N ARG A 94 5.64 12.43 -9.60
CA ARG A 94 5.00 12.74 -8.31
C ARG A 94 5.97 13.39 -7.33
N GLU A 95 5.40 14.20 -6.46
CA GLU A 95 5.98 14.75 -5.24
C GLU A 95 5.21 14.14 -4.06
N GLN A 96 5.86 13.78 -2.94
CA GLN A 96 5.17 13.10 -1.85
C GLN A 96 5.77 13.33 -0.46
N TYR A 97 4.95 13.07 0.55
CA TYR A 97 5.37 12.88 1.94
C TYR A 97 5.01 11.46 2.38
N ASP A 98 5.98 10.75 2.94
CA ASP A 98 5.82 9.42 3.54
C ASP A 98 5.79 9.53 5.07
N PHE A 99 4.79 8.93 5.68
CA PHE A 99 4.62 8.88 7.13
C PHE A 99 4.51 7.43 7.60
N GLY A 100 5.01 7.16 8.81
CA GLY A 100 4.84 5.90 9.52
C GLY A 100 3.90 6.03 10.72
N SER A 101 3.46 4.88 11.22
CA SER A 101 2.69 4.79 12.46
C SER A 101 3.33 5.58 13.62
N PRO A 102 2.56 6.32 14.42
CA PRO A 102 3.09 7.04 15.58
C PRO A 102 3.51 6.07 16.69
N GLY A 103 4.39 6.55 17.59
CA GLY A 103 4.78 5.81 18.79
C GLY A 103 5.65 4.56 18.54
N MET A 104 6.33 4.49 17.40
CA MET A 104 7.26 3.39 17.09
C MET A 104 8.42 3.33 18.09
N LYS A 105 8.86 2.11 18.41
CA LYS A 105 9.99 1.88 19.33
C LYS A 105 11.27 2.49 18.73
N LYS A 106 12.08 3.13 19.57
CA LYS A 106 13.46 3.48 19.19
C LYS A 106 14.30 2.20 19.13
N TRP A 107 14.86 1.93 17.96
CA TRP A 107 15.80 0.82 17.75
C TRP A 107 17.12 1.06 18.48
N ALA A 108 17.76 -0.02 18.90
CA ALA A 108 19.11 -0.05 19.46
C ALA A 108 20.12 -0.56 18.42
N LEU A 109 21.42 -0.45 18.70
CA LEU A 109 22.46 -0.87 17.73
C LEU A 109 22.52 -2.39 17.55
N GLU A 110 22.15 -3.11 18.60
CA GLU A 110 22.04 -4.56 18.68
C GLU A 110 20.73 -5.13 18.12
N ASP A 111 19.72 -4.27 17.88
CA ASP A 111 18.47 -4.71 17.25
C ASP A 111 18.74 -5.13 15.80
N PRO A 112 17.97 -6.10 15.25
CA PRO A 112 18.02 -6.43 13.83
C PRO A 112 17.94 -5.18 12.96
N ILE A 113 18.81 -5.05 11.96
CA ILE A 113 18.98 -3.82 11.19
C ILE A 113 17.69 -3.32 10.52
N TRP A 114 16.77 -4.22 10.18
CA TRP A 114 15.47 -3.88 9.61
C TRP A 114 14.55 -3.13 10.60
N GLN A 115 14.76 -3.23 11.92
CA GLN A 115 13.99 -2.44 12.89
C GLN A 115 14.20 -0.94 12.73
N ARG A 116 15.26 -0.50 12.04
CA ARG A 116 15.44 0.91 11.68
C ARG A 116 14.37 1.44 10.73
N LEU A 117 13.61 0.57 10.07
CA LEU A 117 12.40 0.95 9.33
C LEU A 117 11.29 1.47 10.24
N GLU A 118 11.28 1.06 11.51
CA GLU A 118 10.39 1.61 12.53
C GLU A 118 11.01 2.90 13.07
N GLY A 119 10.34 4.03 12.87
CA GLY A 119 10.85 5.31 13.34
C GLY A 119 9.81 6.42 13.25
N GLU A 120 10.11 7.52 13.93
CA GLU A 120 9.24 8.70 13.98
C GLU A 120 9.19 9.40 12.62
N SER A 121 7.97 9.78 12.23
CA SER A 121 7.71 10.59 11.04
C SER A 121 8.29 12.00 11.17
N GLN A 122 8.66 12.59 10.05
CA GLN A 122 9.06 14.00 9.95
C GLN A 122 7.85 14.81 9.48
N TYR A 123 7.43 15.81 10.25
CA TYR A 123 6.23 16.60 9.97
C TYR A 123 6.59 18.05 9.62
N PRO A 124 6.11 18.60 8.50
CA PRO A 124 6.43 19.98 8.12
C PRO A 124 5.68 21.01 8.99
N THR A 125 4.55 20.63 9.58
CA THR A 125 3.76 21.47 10.50
C THR A 125 3.09 20.59 11.55
N GLU A 126 2.74 21.16 12.71
CA GLU A 126 1.94 20.46 13.73
C GLU A 126 0.54 20.11 13.21
N HIS A 127 -0.07 20.94 12.36
CA HIS A 127 -1.36 20.62 11.76
C HIS A 127 -1.29 19.34 10.89
N THR A 128 -0.23 19.21 10.08
CA THR A 128 0.01 17.99 9.29
C THR A 128 0.21 16.78 10.20
N LYS A 129 0.91 16.93 11.33
CA LYS A 129 1.11 15.86 12.30
C LYS A 129 -0.22 15.34 12.86
N ASP A 130 -1.03 16.23 13.43
CA ASP A 130 -2.32 15.84 14.04
C ASP A 130 -3.22 15.12 13.03
N LEU A 131 -3.30 15.64 11.80
CA LEU A 131 -4.09 15.05 10.74
C LEU A 131 -3.56 13.68 10.31
N VAL A 132 -2.23 13.51 10.18
CA VAL A 132 -1.62 12.23 9.80
C VAL A 132 -1.83 11.18 10.87
N GLU A 133 -1.63 11.52 12.14
CA GLU A 133 -1.83 10.59 13.26
C GLU A 133 -3.29 10.15 13.37
N GLU A 134 -4.24 11.08 13.22
CA GLU A 134 -5.67 10.77 13.14
C GLU A 134 -5.98 9.83 11.96
N TYR A 135 -5.42 10.12 10.78
CA TYR A 135 -5.64 9.35 9.55
C TYR A 135 -5.11 7.92 9.67
N ILE A 136 -3.88 7.76 10.17
CA ILE A 136 -3.27 6.44 10.38
C ILE A 136 -4.08 5.64 11.39
N GLN A 137 -4.40 6.23 12.54
CA GLN A 137 -5.13 5.50 13.60
C GLN A 137 -6.52 5.05 13.13
N SER A 138 -7.25 5.92 12.44
CA SER A 138 -8.59 5.61 11.93
C SER A 138 -8.54 4.59 10.79
N SER A 139 -7.57 4.71 9.87
CA SER A 139 -7.38 3.77 8.76
C SER A 139 -6.93 2.39 9.27
N ALA A 140 -6.04 2.33 10.25
CA ALA A 140 -5.60 1.08 10.87
C ALA A 140 -6.76 0.34 11.55
N SER A 141 -7.65 1.08 12.21
CA SER A 141 -8.86 0.51 12.83
C SER A 141 -9.80 -0.11 11.79
N LEU A 142 -10.05 0.59 10.69
CA LEU A 142 -10.83 0.08 9.56
C LEU A 142 -10.16 -1.15 8.93
N ALA A 143 -8.85 -1.06 8.66
CA ALA A 143 -8.09 -2.10 7.97
C ALA A 143 -8.05 -3.42 8.77
N ARG A 144 -7.91 -3.35 10.09
CA ARG A 144 -7.99 -4.54 10.96
C ARG A 144 -9.36 -5.22 10.91
N GLN A 145 -10.44 -4.44 10.91
CA GLN A 145 -11.79 -4.99 10.77
C GLN A 145 -12.01 -5.56 9.37
N PHE A 146 -11.51 -4.88 8.34
CA PHE A 146 -11.58 -5.33 6.96
C PHE A 146 -10.90 -6.69 6.76
N VAL A 147 -9.71 -6.88 7.32
CA VAL A 147 -9.00 -8.18 7.25
C VAL A 147 -9.81 -9.31 7.89
N ARG A 148 -10.56 -9.04 8.97
CA ARG A 148 -11.46 -10.04 9.58
C ARG A 148 -12.65 -10.37 8.69
N ALA A 149 -13.23 -9.37 8.01
CA ALA A 149 -14.28 -9.59 7.02
C ALA A 149 -13.76 -10.39 5.80
N VAL A 150 -12.51 -10.16 5.39
CA VAL A 150 -11.85 -10.97 4.35
C VAL A 150 -11.65 -12.41 4.80
N ALA A 151 -11.21 -12.65 6.04
CA ALA A 151 -11.13 -14.02 6.57
C ALA A 151 -12.50 -14.73 6.50
N GLU A 152 -13.56 -14.04 6.89
CA GLU A 152 -14.92 -14.59 6.83
C GLU A 152 -15.40 -14.87 5.40
N CYS A 153 -15.14 -13.96 4.44
CA CYS A 153 -15.53 -14.16 3.04
C CYS A 153 -14.78 -15.33 2.39
N LEU A 154 -13.59 -15.65 2.89
CA LEU A 154 -12.79 -16.82 2.52
C LEU A 154 -13.19 -18.10 3.27
N SER A 155 -14.26 -18.06 4.07
CA SER A 155 -14.71 -19.17 4.93
C SER A 155 -13.66 -19.62 5.96
N LEU A 156 -12.86 -18.67 6.45
CA LEU A 156 -11.87 -18.87 7.50
C LEU A 156 -12.36 -18.30 8.84
N PRO A 157 -11.84 -18.78 9.98
CA PRO A 157 -12.00 -18.09 11.26
C PRO A 157 -11.60 -16.61 11.15
N THR A 158 -12.40 -15.69 11.70
CA THR A 158 -12.19 -14.24 11.54
C THR A 158 -10.82 -13.77 12.03
N SER A 159 -10.22 -14.48 13.00
CA SER A 159 -8.90 -14.17 13.55
C SER A 159 -7.73 -14.82 12.78
N THR A 160 -7.97 -15.51 11.67
CA THR A 160 -6.93 -16.27 10.95
C THR A 160 -5.74 -15.41 10.56
N PHE A 161 -5.96 -14.13 10.22
CA PHE A 161 -4.88 -13.26 9.79
C PHE A 161 -4.27 -12.41 10.93
N ASP A 162 -4.80 -12.48 12.15
CA ASP A 162 -4.38 -11.66 13.28
C ASP A 162 -2.88 -11.87 13.61
N SER A 163 -2.36 -13.08 13.41
CA SER A 163 -0.94 -13.43 13.66
C SER A 163 0.05 -12.83 12.67
N PHE A 164 -0.40 -12.31 11.53
CA PHE A 164 0.43 -11.66 10.51
C PHE A 164 0.41 -10.13 10.61
N LEU A 165 -0.49 -9.57 11.42
CA LEU A 165 -0.65 -8.13 11.52
C LEU A 165 0.65 -7.46 11.99
N GLY A 166 1.11 -6.48 11.22
CA GLY A 166 2.21 -5.62 11.61
C GLY A 166 1.76 -4.48 12.53
N ASN A 167 2.73 -3.90 13.22
CA ASN A 167 2.63 -2.63 13.94
C ASN A 167 2.96 -1.42 13.04
N MET A 168 3.75 -1.64 11.97
CA MET A 168 4.25 -0.59 11.10
C MET A 168 3.41 -0.45 9.84
N ASP A 169 2.44 0.47 9.88
CA ASP A 169 1.70 0.93 8.71
C ASP A 169 2.41 2.13 8.07
N ARG A 170 2.04 2.44 6.83
CA ARG A 170 2.53 3.63 6.11
C ARG A 170 1.37 4.44 5.56
N LEU A 171 1.54 5.75 5.53
CA LEU A 171 0.64 6.69 4.87
C LEU A 171 1.47 7.54 3.91
N LYS A 172 0.95 7.82 2.72
CA LYS A 172 1.53 8.84 1.85
C LYS A 172 0.52 9.93 1.57
N PHE A 173 1.00 11.16 1.48
CA PHE A 173 0.33 12.24 0.78
C PHE A 173 1.07 12.49 -0.52
N ILE A 174 0.38 12.44 -1.66
CA ILE A 174 1.01 12.46 -2.98
C ILE A 174 0.36 13.52 -3.87
N LYS A 175 1.19 14.30 -4.56
CA LYS A 175 0.82 15.28 -5.59
C LYS A 175 1.39 14.85 -6.94
N TYR A 176 0.53 14.83 -7.95
CA TYR A 176 0.90 14.62 -9.35
C TYR A 176 0.58 15.90 -10.13
N PRO A 177 1.59 16.67 -10.55
CA PRO A 177 1.35 17.86 -11.37
C PRO A 177 0.93 17.48 -12.81
N PRO A 178 0.28 18.40 -13.55
CA PRO A 178 0.07 18.24 -14.98
C PRO A 178 1.40 18.07 -15.73
N VAL A 179 1.47 17.08 -16.61
CA VAL A 179 2.66 16.79 -17.43
C VAL A 179 2.26 16.42 -18.86
N ALA A 180 3.25 16.23 -19.74
CA ALA A 180 3.00 15.83 -21.11
C ALA A 180 2.22 14.49 -21.20
N PRO A 181 1.31 14.34 -22.18
CA PRO A 181 0.63 13.07 -22.42
C PRO A 181 1.60 11.89 -22.59
N GLY A 182 1.28 10.74 -21.99
CA GLY A 182 2.11 9.53 -22.03
C GLY A 182 3.19 9.45 -20.94
N SER A 183 3.35 10.50 -20.13
CA SER A 183 4.12 10.45 -18.89
C SER A 183 3.48 9.52 -17.85
N GLN A 184 4.31 8.84 -17.06
CA GLN A 184 3.82 8.01 -15.96
C GLN A 184 3.73 8.83 -14.67
N GLY A 185 2.63 8.65 -13.95
CA GLY A 185 2.54 9.08 -12.55
C GLY A 185 3.27 8.07 -11.68
N VAL A 186 2.91 6.80 -11.83
CA VAL A 186 3.61 5.64 -11.26
C VAL A 186 3.60 4.51 -12.28
N GLY A 187 4.76 3.90 -12.54
CA GLY A 187 4.86 2.75 -13.44
C GLY A 187 4.06 1.51 -12.98
N PRO A 188 3.89 0.48 -13.84
CA PRO A 188 3.28 -0.79 -13.46
C PRO A 188 4.00 -1.46 -12.28
N HIS A 189 3.27 -1.76 -11.21
CA HIS A 189 3.80 -2.41 -10.01
C HIS A 189 2.72 -3.19 -9.25
N LYS A 190 3.16 -3.98 -8.26
CA LYS A 190 2.32 -4.47 -7.16
C LYS A 190 2.82 -3.81 -5.87
N ASP A 191 1.90 -3.50 -4.96
CA ASP A 191 2.29 -3.03 -3.63
C ASP A 191 3.00 -4.16 -2.89
N SER A 192 4.24 -3.92 -2.50
CA SER A 192 5.20 -5.00 -2.36
C SER A 192 5.18 -5.73 -1.02
N THR A 193 4.60 -5.13 0.04
CA THR A 193 4.92 -5.62 1.38
C THR A 193 3.85 -5.63 2.46
N GLY A 194 2.67 -5.11 2.21
CA GLY A 194 1.60 -5.12 3.19
C GLY A 194 0.60 -6.26 3.02
N LEU A 195 -0.54 -6.11 3.68
CA LEU A 195 -1.73 -6.93 3.47
C LEU A 195 -2.67 -6.27 2.46
N PHE A 196 -3.06 -5.02 2.75
CA PHE A 196 -4.00 -4.25 1.94
C PHE A 196 -3.58 -2.79 1.86
N THR A 197 -3.83 -2.16 0.71
CA THR A 197 -3.74 -0.71 0.53
C THR A 197 -5.15 -0.13 0.52
N PHE A 198 -5.34 1.01 1.17
CA PHE A 198 -6.58 1.79 1.19
C PHE A 198 -6.27 3.18 0.62
N LEU A 199 -6.76 3.45 -0.57
CA LEU A 199 -6.43 4.64 -1.35
C LEU A 199 -7.64 5.58 -1.42
N ALA A 200 -7.48 6.79 -0.87
CA ALA A 200 -8.36 7.90 -1.20
C ALA A 200 -7.88 8.62 -2.47
N GLN A 201 -8.82 8.83 -3.39
CA GLN A 201 -8.60 9.53 -4.65
C GLN A 201 -9.32 10.89 -4.63
N ASP A 202 -8.74 11.89 -5.29
CA ASP A 202 -9.47 13.10 -5.69
C ASP A 202 -10.35 12.85 -6.93
N ASP A 203 -10.92 13.92 -7.51
CA ASP A 203 -11.78 13.85 -8.70
C ASP A 203 -11.02 13.74 -10.04
N THR A 204 -9.68 13.67 -10.05
CA THR A 204 -8.87 13.73 -11.28
C THR A 204 -8.73 12.38 -11.97
N GLY A 205 -8.68 11.27 -11.21
CA GLY A 205 -8.52 9.92 -11.75
C GLY A 205 -7.08 9.56 -12.14
N GLY A 206 -6.91 8.56 -13.00
CA GLY A 206 -5.60 8.13 -13.53
C GLY A 206 -5.06 6.79 -13.00
N LEU A 207 -5.66 6.23 -11.96
CA LEU A 207 -5.34 4.86 -11.52
C LEU A 207 -5.89 3.84 -12.53
N GLN A 208 -5.06 2.85 -12.89
CA GLN A 208 -5.44 1.76 -13.78
C GLN A 208 -4.99 0.40 -13.21
N VAL A 209 -5.82 -0.62 -13.41
CA VAL A 209 -5.64 -1.98 -12.88
C VAL A 209 -5.55 -2.96 -14.05
N LEU A 210 -4.54 -3.83 -14.04
CA LEU A 210 -4.29 -4.78 -15.14
C LEU A 210 -5.15 -6.03 -14.98
N ASN A 211 -6.02 -6.29 -15.94
CA ASN A 211 -6.81 -7.52 -15.97
C ASN A 211 -6.01 -8.71 -16.53
N LYS A 212 -6.63 -9.90 -16.54
CA LYS A 212 -5.98 -11.15 -17.00
C LYS A 212 -5.86 -11.25 -18.52
N ASN A 213 -6.58 -10.41 -19.27
CA ASN A 213 -6.41 -10.27 -20.73
C ASN A 213 -5.25 -9.33 -21.11
N GLY A 214 -4.58 -8.71 -20.13
CA GLY A 214 -3.53 -7.72 -20.37
C GLY A 214 -4.07 -6.32 -20.68
N GLU A 215 -5.34 -6.06 -20.39
CA GLU A 215 -5.99 -4.77 -20.60
C GLU A 215 -5.90 -3.93 -19.32
N TRP A 216 -5.62 -2.65 -19.47
CA TRP A 216 -5.65 -1.67 -18.38
C TRP A 216 -7.07 -1.18 -18.18
N ILE A 217 -7.65 -1.46 -17.02
CA ILE A 217 -8.99 -1.05 -16.63
C ILE A 217 -8.88 0.20 -15.74
N ASP A 218 -9.57 1.27 -16.12
CA ASP A 218 -9.60 2.49 -15.32
C ASP A 218 -10.30 2.27 -13.97
N ALA A 219 -9.77 2.90 -12.94
CA ALA A 219 -10.38 3.03 -11.61
C ALA A 219 -10.90 4.46 -11.43
N PRO A 220 -12.03 4.84 -12.05
CA PRO A 220 -12.56 6.21 -11.97
C PRO A 220 -12.83 6.62 -10.51
N PRO A 221 -12.59 7.87 -10.13
CA PRO A 221 -12.94 8.32 -8.78
C PRO A 221 -14.44 8.20 -8.50
N ILE A 222 -14.77 7.63 -7.34
CA ILE A 222 -16.14 7.59 -6.82
C ILE A 222 -16.14 8.37 -5.49
N PRO A 223 -16.89 9.49 -5.39
CA PRO A 223 -16.95 10.28 -4.15
C PRO A 223 -17.35 9.44 -2.93
N GLY A 224 -16.67 9.64 -1.81
CA GLY A 224 -16.95 8.93 -0.56
C GLY A 224 -16.55 7.45 -0.57
N THR A 225 -15.57 7.07 -1.40
CA THR A 225 -15.03 5.70 -1.43
C THR A 225 -13.53 5.67 -1.22
N LEU A 226 -13.07 4.52 -0.73
CA LEU A 226 -11.67 4.10 -0.78
C LEU A 226 -11.51 3.04 -1.87
N VAL A 227 -10.48 3.14 -2.69
CA VAL A 227 -10.03 2.00 -3.50
C VAL A 227 -9.19 1.10 -2.59
N VAL A 228 -9.55 -0.17 -2.46
CA VAL A 228 -8.83 -1.15 -1.64
C VAL A 228 -8.22 -2.21 -2.54
N ASN A 229 -6.93 -2.49 -2.37
CA ASN A 229 -6.24 -3.53 -3.14
C ASN A 229 -5.37 -4.45 -2.29
N ILE A 230 -5.22 -5.68 -2.79
CA ILE A 230 -4.36 -6.71 -2.20
C ILE A 230 -2.89 -6.35 -2.46
N GLN A 231 -2.06 -6.49 -1.43
CA GLN A 231 -0.61 -6.36 -1.53
C GLN A 231 0.08 -7.73 -1.59
N GLN A 232 1.35 -7.76 -2.01
CA GLN A 232 2.10 -9.01 -2.20
C GLN A 232 2.27 -9.83 -0.90
N GLY A 233 2.22 -9.22 0.28
CA GLY A 233 2.27 -9.95 1.56
C GLY A 233 1.04 -10.84 1.76
N PHE A 234 -0.17 -10.32 1.49
CA PHE A 234 -1.40 -11.13 1.55
C PHE A 234 -1.46 -12.18 0.42
N GLU A 235 -0.98 -11.84 -0.78
CA GLU A 235 -0.80 -12.81 -1.87
C GLU A 235 0.09 -13.97 -1.43
N ALA A 236 1.21 -13.69 -0.76
CA ALA A 236 2.11 -14.71 -0.23
C ALA A 236 1.46 -15.57 0.88
N ILE A 237 0.79 -14.95 1.85
CA ILE A 237 0.10 -15.64 2.96
C ILE A 237 -1.00 -16.58 2.45
N THR A 238 -1.68 -16.21 1.36
CA THR A 238 -2.74 -17.01 0.75
C THR A 238 -2.23 -17.98 -0.32
N GLY A 239 -0.91 -18.19 -0.43
CA GLY A 239 -0.30 -19.10 -1.40
C GLY A 239 -0.58 -18.71 -2.86
N GLY A 240 -0.77 -17.42 -3.14
CA GLY A 240 -1.08 -16.88 -4.46
C GLY A 240 -2.54 -17.02 -4.88
N ILE A 241 -3.42 -17.52 -4.00
CA ILE A 241 -4.85 -17.66 -4.33
C ILE A 241 -5.52 -16.29 -4.44
N CYS A 242 -5.24 -15.39 -3.49
CA CYS A 242 -5.73 -14.02 -3.51
C CYS A 242 -4.63 -13.13 -4.10
N THR A 243 -4.75 -12.79 -5.37
CA THR A 243 -3.63 -12.18 -6.11
C THR A 243 -3.52 -10.68 -5.86
N ALA A 244 -2.30 -10.19 -5.65
CA ALA A 244 -1.99 -8.77 -5.72
C ALA A 244 -1.99 -8.34 -7.19
N THR A 245 -2.88 -7.43 -7.56
CA THR A 245 -3.07 -7.08 -8.97
C THR A 245 -2.15 -5.94 -9.38
N THR A 246 -1.44 -6.13 -10.49
CA THR A 246 -0.58 -5.11 -11.08
C THR A 246 -1.42 -3.88 -11.42
N HIS A 247 -0.97 -2.71 -11.00
CA HIS A 247 -1.63 -1.44 -11.22
C HIS A 247 -0.62 -0.34 -11.57
N ARG A 248 -1.09 0.78 -12.11
CA ARG A 248 -0.26 1.95 -12.47
C ARG A 248 -1.05 3.24 -12.30
N VAL A 249 -0.36 4.37 -12.31
CA VAL A 249 -0.98 5.69 -12.37
C VAL A 249 -0.51 6.41 -13.64
N VAL A 250 -1.45 6.80 -14.49
CA VAL A 250 -1.21 7.71 -15.61
C VAL A 250 -1.10 9.12 -15.06
N ALA A 251 -0.05 9.86 -15.43
CA ALA A 251 0.11 11.21 -14.93
C ALA A 251 -0.97 12.13 -15.53
N PRO A 252 -1.51 13.07 -14.75
CA PRO A 252 -2.55 13.95 -15.26
C PRO A 252 -1.96 14.95 -16.27
N ILE A 253 -2.80 15.39 -17.21
CA ILE A 253 -2.38 16.30 -18.30
C ILE A 253 -2.89 17.75 -18.14
N SER A 254 -3.91 17.96 -17.30
CA SER A 254 -4.64 19.23 -17.22
C SER A 254 -4.80 19.78 -15.81
N ARG A 255 -5.01 18.92 -14.82
CA ARG A 255 -5.23 19.29 -13.41
C ARG A 255 -4.27 18.53 -12.50
N THR A 256 -3.85 19.16 -11.41
CA THR A 256 -3.11 18.47 -10.36
C THR A 256 -3.97 17.37 -9.77
N ARG A 257 -3.43 16.16 -9.65
CA ARG A 257 -4.05 15.04 -8.95
C ARG A 257 -3.44 14.90 -7.56
N TYR A 258 -4.29 14.70 -6.55
CA TYR A 258 -3.87 14.33 -5.21
C TYR A 258 -4.35 12.93 -4.83
N SER A 259 -3.56 12.21 -4.04
CA SER A 259 -3.99 10.92 -3.49
C SER A 259 -3.36 10.59 -2.16
N ILE A 260 -4.08 9.79 -1.38
CA ILE A 260 -3.71 9.40 -0.02
C ILE A 260 -3.80 7.88 0.13
N PRO A 261 -2.74 7.11 -0.22
CA PRO A 261 -2.70 5.69 0.08
C PRO A 261 -2.22 5.42 1.51
N PHE A 262 -3.00 4.62 2.23
CA PHE A 262 -2.64 3.98 3.49
C PHE A 262 -2.29 2.50 3.22
N PHE A 263 -1.13 2.05 3.71
CA PHE A 263 -0.61 0.70 3.51
C PHE A 263 -0.61 -0.04 4.84
N MET A 264 -1.43 -1.08 4.94
CA MET A 264 -1.48 -1.95 6.12
C MET A 264 -0.31 -2.93 6.10
N GLY A 265 0.53 -2.89 7.12
CA GLY A 265 1.74 -3.70 7.21
C GLY A 265 1.50 -5.16 7.63
N VAL A 266 2.41 -6.04 7.21
CA VAL A 266 2.62 -7.36 7.82
C VAL A 266 3.70 -7.25 8.90
N ARG A 267 3.69 -8.12 9.90
CA ARG A 267 4.75 -8.15 10.91
C ARG A 267 6.12 -8.39 10.27
N MET A 268 7.08 -7.56 10.65
CA MET A 268 8.39 -7.51 10.00
C MET A 268 9.28 -8.72 10.33
N ASP A 269 9.03 -9.42 11.43
CA ASP A 269 9.78 -10.62 11.83
C ASP A 269 9.23 -11.92 11.22
N LEU A 270 8.23 -11.85 10.33
CA LEU A 270 7.69 -13.03 9.66
C LEU A 270 8.76 -13.69 8.79
N THR A 271 9.12 -14.93 9.14
CA THR A 271 10.11 -15.73 8.40
C THR A 271 9.45 -16.54 7.28
N LEU A 272 10.25 -16.94 6.28
CA LEU A 272 9.77 -17.78 5.19
C LEU A 272 9.22 -19.14 5.68
N PRO A 273 9.86 -19.87 6.62
CA PRO A 273 9.30 -21.12 7.15
C PRO A 273 7.94 -20.92 7.86
N GLN A 274 7.78 -19.86 8.65
CA GLN A 274 6.50 -19.55 9.31
C GLN A 274 5.40 -19.22 8.29
N LEU A 275 5.76 -18.51 7.23
CA LEU A 275 4.84 -18.25 6.11
C LEU A 275 4.41 -19.56 5.45
N GLU A 276 5.35 -20.45 5.10
CA GLU A 276 5.06 -21.72 4.44
C GLU A 276 4.13 -22.61 5.28
N GLU A 277 4.41 -22.75 6.57
CA GLU A 277 3.57 -23.50 7.52
C GLU A 277 2.16 -22.93 7.57
N SER A 278 2.04 -21.61 7.71
CA SER A 278 0.73 -20.98 7.87
C SER A 278 -0.06 -20.96 6.55
N ALA A 279 0.62 -20.72 5.44
CA ALA A 279 0.03 -20.76 4.10
C ALA A 279 -0.53 -22.14 3.79
N ALA A 280 0.15 -23.23 4.18
CA ALA A 280 -0.38 -24.59 3.99
C ALA A 280 -1.75 -24.79 4.66
N HIS A 281 -1.93 -24.31 5.90
CA HIS A 281 -3.20 -24.40 6.61
C HIS A 281 -4.31 -23.51 6.03
N ILE A 282 -3.94 -22.32 5.54
CA ILE A 282 -4.85 -21.35 4.94
C ILE A 282 -5.30 -21.84 3.56
N VAL A 283 -4.35 -22.20 2.70
CA VAL A 283 -4.58 -22.69 1.33
C VAL A 283 -5.48 -23.93 1.29
N GLN A 284 -5.36 -24.84 2.26
CA GLN A 284 -6.22 -26.02 2.35
C GLN A 284 -7.69 -25.68 2.64
N ARG A 285 -7.96 -24.52 3.23
CA ARG A 285 -9.30 -24.11 3.68
C ARG A 285 -9.92 -23.06 2.78
N ILE A 286 -9.11 -22.27 2.08
CA ILE A 286 -9.61 -21.34 1.06
C ILE A 286 -10.24 -22.17 -0.07
N PRO A 287 -11.51 -21.92 -0.43
CA PRO A 287 -12.13 -22.59 -1.56
C PRO A 287 -11.29 -22.44 -2.83
N ALA A 288 -11.15 -23.52 -3.60
CA ALA A 288 -10.39 -23.46 -4.85
C ALA A 288 -10.92 -22.33 -5.74
N SER A 289 -10.02 -21.41 -6.14
CA SER A 289 -10.35 -20.46 -7.20
C SER A 289 -10.36 -21.22 -8.53
N ASP A 290 -11.46 -21.14 -9.26
CA ASP A 290 -11.60 -21.69 -10.61
C ASP A 290 -10.69 -20.96 -11.62
N ASP A 291 -10.10 -19.80 -11.24
CA ASP A 291 -9.34 -18.95 -12.13
C ASP A 291 -7.84 -18.89 -11.77
N ARG A 292 -7.10 -19.90 -12.24
CA ARG A 292 -5.64 -20.06 -12.06
C ARG A 292 -4.79 -19.37 -13.13
N LYS A 293 -5.37 -18.57 -14.04
CA LYS A 293 -4.60 -17.90 -15.10
C LYS A 293 -3.69 -16.82 -14.52
N LYS A 294 -2.38 -16.90 -14.82
CA LYS A 294 -1.40 -15.84 -14.53
C LYS A 294 -1.65 -14.62 -15.43
N ARG A 295 -1.42 -13.41 -14.91
CA ARG A 295 -1.52 -12.14 -15.66
C ARG A 295 -0.30 -11.98 -16.59
N ALA A 296 -0.46 -11.22 -17.66
CA ALA A 296 0.58 -10.97 -18.66
C ALA A 296 1.82 -10.26 -18.09
N VAL A 297 1.64 -9.42 -17.06
CA VAL A 297 2.72 -8.80 -16.30
C VAL A 297 2.60 -9.28 -14.85
N ASP A 298 3.59 -10.06 -14.41
CA ASP A 298 3.68 -10.56 -13.03
C ASP A 298 4.97 -10.04 -12.41
N VAL A 299 4.83 -9.29 -11.31
CA VAL A 299 5.96 -8.75 -10.54
C VAL A 299 6.27 -9.76 -9.43
N PRO A 300 7.48 -10.34 -9.39
CA PRO A 300 7.84 -11.29 -8.34
C PRO A 300 7.77 -10.63 -6.96
N SER A 301 7.36 -11.40 -5.94
CA SER A 301 7.44 -10.95 -4.56
C SER A 301 8.87 -11.14 -4.05
N GLU A 302 9.56 -10.04 -3.73
CA GLU A 302 10.92 -10.10 -3.18
C GLU A 302 10.96 -10.82 -1.82
N PHE A 303 9.83 -10.85 -1.11
CA PHE A 303 9.67 -11.55 0.16
C PHE A 303 9.83 -13.07 0.04
N LEU A 304 9.47 -13.66 -1.10
CA LEU A 304 9.61 -15.10 -1.32
C LEU A 304 11.06 -15.51 -1.67
N SER A 305 12.00 -14.57 -1.66
CA SER A 305 13.40 -14.86 -1.94
C SER A 305 14.05 -15.56 -0.74
N PRO A 306 14.75 -16.70 -0.93
CA PRO A 306 15.48 -17.38 0.13
C PRO A 306 16.72 -16.60 0.62
N LEU A 307 17.00 -15.43 0.02
CA LEU A 307 18.12 -14.57 0.40
C LEU A 307 17.87 -13.80 1.71
N TYR A 308 16.63 -13.75 2.19
CA TYR A 308 16.24 -12.97 3.37
C TYR A 308 15.74 -13.88 4.48
N SER A 309 16.15 -13.58 5.71
CA SER A 309 15.77 -14.36 6.89
C SER A 309 14.32 -14.09 7.32
N CYS A 310 13.83 -12.89 7.05
CA CYS A 310 12.49 -12.44 7.42
C CYS A 310 12.01 -11.29 6.51
N PHE A 311 10.74 -10.95 6.70
CA PHE A 311 10.04 -9.88 6.00
C PHE A 311 10.75 -8.51 6.10
N GLY A 312 11.29 -8.21 7.29
CA GLY A 312 12.12 -7.07 7.64
C GLY A 312 13.24 -6.80 6.66
N GLU A 313 14.04 -7.81 6.40
CA GLU A 313 15.22 -7.68 5.55
C GLU A 313 14.84 -7.48 4.08
N ALA A 314 13.84 -8.22 3.60
CA ALA A 314 13.33 -8.04 2.24
C ALA A 314 12.79 -6.61 2.04
N TYR A 315 12.03 -6.09 3.01
CA TYR A 315 11.50 -4.74 2.93
C TYR A 315 12.59 -3.67 3.03
N LEU A 316 13.57 -3.85 3.93
CA LEU A 316 14.70 -2.92 4.06
C LEU A 316 15.49 -2.84 2.75
N ARG A 317 15.76 -3.99 2.12
CA ARG A 317 16.42 -4.04 0.82
C ARG A 317 15.62 -3.30 -0.24
N ASN A 318 14.31 -3.52 -0.30
CA ASN A 318 13.43 -2.82 -1.25
C ASN A 318 13.50 -1.29 -1.07
N ARG A 319 13.50 -0.81 0.18
CA ARG A 319 13.62 0.62 0.51
C ARG A 319 14.97 1.20 0.13
N ILE A 320 16.07 0.48 0.39
CA ILE A 320 17.43 0.90 0.03
C ILE A 320 17.59 1.06 -1.49
N ILE A 321 17.00 0.17 -2.28
CA ILE A 321 17.06 0.24 -3.75
C ILE A 321 16.15 1.34 -4.30
N SER A 322 14.96 1.52 -3.71
CA SER A 322 14.01 2.54 -4.16
C SER A 322 14.43 3.96 -3.80
N HIS A 323 15.19 4.13 -2.70
CA HIS A 323 15.69 5.41 -2.19
C HIS A 323 17.21 5.36 -2.05
N PRO A 324 17.97 5.40 -3.17
CA PRO A 324 19.40 5.17 -3.17
C PRO A 324 20.20 6.24 -2.38
N ASP A 325 19.68 7.46 -2.28
CA ASP A 325 20.24 8.55 -1.47
C ASP A 325 20.15 8.26 0.04
N VAL A 326 18.98 7.84 0.52
CA VAL A 326 18.76 7.39 1.91
C VAL A 326 19.63 6.16 2.18
N GLY A 327 19.63 5.19 1.26
CA GLY A 327 20.44 3.97 1.31
C GLY A 327 21.93 4.27 1.46
N LYS A 328 22.50 5.14 0.61
CA LYS A 328 23.92 5.54 0.70
C LYS A 328 24.26 6.23 2.02
N LYS A 329 23.36 7.08 2.53
CA LYS A 329 23.62 7.87 3.75
C LYS A 329 23.53 7.03 5.02
N TRP A 330 22.50 6.20 5.15
CA TRP A 330 22.17 5.51 6.40
C TRP A 330 22.55 4.03 6.39
N TYR A 331 22.74 3.42 5.21
CA TYR A 331 22.98 2.00 5.02
C TYR A 331 24.07 1.72 3.95
N PRO A 332 25.23 2.39 3.97
CA PRO A 332 26.19 2.36 2.86
C PRO A 332 26.63 0.93 2.48
N GLU A 333 26.93 0.08 3.47
CA GLU A 333 27.35 -1.30 3.24
C GLU A 333 26.25 -2.15 2.59
N LEU A 334 25.00 -1.99 3.04
CA LEU A 334 23.85 -2.69 2.45
C LEU A 334 23.53 -2.17 1.05
N TYR A 335 23.65 -0.86 0.83
CA TYR A 335 23.46 -0.26 -0.48
C TYR A 335 24.47 -0.81 -1.49
N GLU A 336 25.75 -0.88 -1.14
CA GLU A 336 26.78 -1.51 -1.98
C GLU A 336 26.52 -3.00 -2.24
N ARG A 337 26.00 -3.72 -1.24
CA ARG A 337 25.66 -5.14 -1.37
C ARG A 337 24.48 -5.36 -2.31
N TYR A 338 23.45 -4.53 -2.23
CA TYR A 338 22.20 -4.71 -2.98
C TYR A 338 22.22 -4.10 -4.39
N SER A 339 23.14 -3.16 -4.65
CA SER A 339 23.28 -2.49 -5.96
C SER A 339 24.20 -3.21 -6.95
N LYS A 340 24.82 -4.32 -6.52
CA LYS A 340 25.56 -5.26 -7.39
C LYS A 340 24.60 -6.32 -7.89
#